data_AF-A0A3L7ZEV1-F1
#
_entry.id   AF-A0A3L7ZEV1-F1
#
_cell.length_a   1.000
_cell.length_b   1.000
_cell.length_c   1.000
_cell.angle_alpha   90.00
_cell.angle_beta   90.00
_cell.angle_gamma   90.00
#
_symmetry.space_group_name_H-M   'P 1'
#
loop_
_entity.id
_entity.type
_entity.pdbx_description
1 polymer ?
#
loop_
_entity_poly.entity_id
_entity_poly.type
_entity_poly.pdbx_seq_one_letter_code
_entity_poly.pdbx_strand_id
1 'polypeptide(L)'
;HTQTKNSSNVPFDTDFIKFKIVDKKVPKRTAIQETVLDAVRSYNEVIEIAGKTTVRTVYALPKFTIPDDKLLLVELYEKNGGRHQVIRVENADIVNAEVINELKIK
;
A
#
# COMPACT_ATOMS: atom_id res chain seq x y z
N HIS A 1 -6.70 4.09 3.65
CA HIS A 1 -6.76 4.69 2.30
C HIS A 1 -5.34 5.04 1.88
N THR A 2 -5.05 5.10 0.58
CA THR A 2 -3.77 5.64 0.06
C THR A 2 -4.01 6.98 -0.64
N GLN A 3 -3.02 7.89 -0.57
CA GLN A 3 -3.02 9.14 -1.32
C GLN A 3 -1.67 9.27 -2.04
N THR A 4 -1.72 9.34 -3.36
CA THR A 4 -0.52 9.52 -4.19
C THR A 4 -0.55 10.92 -4.79
N LYS A 5 0.47 11.73 -4.48
CA LYS A 5 0.65 13.09 -5.00
C LYS A 5 1.80 13.09 -5.99
N ASN A 6 1.49 13.24 -7.28
CA ASN A 6 2.51 13.40 -8.31
C ASN A 6 2.94 14.86 -8.38
N SER A 7 4.10 15.18 -7.80
CA SER A 7 4.66 16.54 -7.83
C SER A 7 5.47 16.83 -9.10
N SER A 8 5.65 15.86 -10.01
CA SER A 8 6.38 16.02 -11.26
C SER A 8 5.46 16.49 -12.41
N ASN A 9 6.05 16.82 -13.56
CA ASN A 9 5.30 17.09 -14.79
C ASN A 9 5.02 15.82 -15.61
N VAL A 10 5.66 14.70 -15.26
CA VAL A 10 5.57 13.44 -16.01
C VAL A 10 4.51 12.56 -15.34
N PRO A 11 3.49 12.06 -16.08
CA PRO A 11 2.50 11.13 -15.54
C PRO A 11 3.16 9.93 -14.87
N PHE A 12 2.54 9.38 -13.84
CA PHE A 12 2.96 8.12 -13.23
C PHE A 12 1.94 7.06 -13.65
N ASP A 13 2.35 6.19 -14.56
CA ASP A 13 1.51 5.08 -15.03
C ASP A 13 1.64 3.95 -14.03
N THR A 14 0.56 3.62 -13.33
CA THR A 14 0.56 2.55 -12.33
C THR A 14 0.52 1.20 -13.04
N ASP A 15 1.48 0.32 -12.75
CA ASP A 15 1.46 -1.07 -13.20
C ASP A 15 0.60 -1.91 -12.26
N PHE A 16 1.01 -1.95 -11.00
CA PHE A 16 0.31 -2.65 -9.93
C PHE A 16 0.67 -2.08 -8.57
N ILE A 17 -0.21 -2.36 -7.62
CA ILE A 17 0.05 -2.21 -6.19
C ILE A 17 0.19 -3.62 -5.57
N LYS A 18 1.09 -3.78 -4.61
CA LYS A 18 1.29 -5.03 -3.89
C LYS A 18 1.16 -4.81 -2.39
N PHE A 19 0.38 -5.67 -1.74
CA PHE A 19 0.28 -5.75 -0.29
C PHE A 19 0.95 -7.03 0.17
N LYS A 20 1.89 -6.93 1.11
CA LYS A 20 2.55 -8.12 1.66
C LYS A 20 2.91 -7.94 3.12
N ILE A 21 2.69 -8.98 3.92
CA ILE A 21 3.19 -9.05 5.29
C ILE A 21 4.61 -9.60 5.23
N VAL A 22 5.56 -8.86 5.79
CA VAL A 22 6.98 -9.25 5.84
C VAL A 22 7.52 -9.14 7.25
N ASP A 23 8.56 -9.92 7.54
CA ASP A 23 9.30 -9.78 8.80
C ASP A 23 9.99 -8.41 8.88
N LYS A 24 9.97 -7.78 10.05
CA LYS A 24 10.85 -6.64 10.34
C LYS A 24 12.28 -7.13 10.20
N LYS A 25 13.12 -6.45 9.42
CA LYS A 25 14.52 -6.84 9.24
C LYS A 25 15.25 -6.79 10.59
N VAL A 26 15.45 -7.96 11.19
CA VAL A 26 16.28 -8.14 12.38
C VAL A 26 17.60 -8.77 11.92
N PRO A 27 18.78 -8.27 12.34
CA PRO A 27 20.09 -8.77 11.88
C PRO A 27 20.33 -10.27 12.04
N LYS A 28 19.51 -10.96 12.86
CA LYS A 28 19.67 -12.38 13.23
C LYS A 28 18.86 -13.37 12.39
N ARG A 29 17.96 -12.95 11.49
CA ARG A 29 17.15 -13.89 10.67
C ARG A 29 17.68 -14.01 9.24
N THR A 30 18.05 -15.23 8.86
CA THR A 30 18.51 -15.62 7.51
C THR A 30 17.37 -15.99 6.56
N ALA A 31 16.17 -16.29 7.08
CA ALA A 31 14.97 -16.56 6.30
C ALA A 31 13.98 -15.40 6.43
N ILE A 32 13.53 -14.87 5.29
CA ILE A 32 12.50 -13.82 5.19
C ILE A 32 11.23 -14.50 4.69
N GLN A 33 10.15 -14.44 5.47
CA GLN A 33 8.84 -14.88 5.02
C GLN A 33 8.05 -13.68 4.50
N GLU A 34 7.52 -13.83 3.29
CA GLU A 34 6.56 -12.88 2.71
C GLU A 34 5.22 -13.57 2.52
N THR A 35 4.14 -12.92 2.94
CA THR A 35 2.78 -13.35 2.66
C THR A 35 2.08 -12.26 1.86
N VAL A 36 1.79 -12.54 0.59
CA VAL A 36 1.05 -11.63 -0.29
C VAL A 36 -0.41 -11.59 0.15
N LEU A 37 -0.98 -10.38 0.15
CA LEU A 37 -2.41 -10.15 0.37
C LEU A 37 -3.01 -9.58 -0.91
N ASP A 38 -3.92 -10.33 -1.53
CA ASP A 38 -4.66 -9.83 -2.69
C ASP A 38 -5.81 -8.94 -2.23
N ALA A 39 -5.95 -7.76 -2.81
CA ALA A 39 -7.07 -6.88 -2.51
C ALA A 39 -8.38 -7.53 -2.99
N VAL A 40 -9.38 -7.61 -2.11
CA VAL A 40 -10.71 -8.13 -2.45
C VAL A 40 -11.57 -7.10 -3.18
N ARG A 41 -11.24 -5.82 -3.02
CA ARG A 41 -11.87 -4.70 -3.74
C ARG A 41 -10.95 -3.48 -3.75
N SER A 42 -11.00 -2.71 -4.82
CA SER A 42 -10.46 -1.36 -4.90
C SER A 42 -11.54 -0.36 -5.28
N TYR A 43 -11.38 0.89 -4.84
CA TYR A 43 -12.22 2.02 -5.23
C TYR A 43 -11.34 3.18 -5.67
N ASN A 44 -11.68 3.77 -6.82
CA ASN A 44 -10.91 4.83 -7.49
C ASN A 44 -9.46 4.40 -7.74
N GLU A 45 -9.28 3.17 -8.22
CA GLU A 45 -8.00 2.71 -8.71
C GLU A 45 -7.75 3.35 -10.08
N VAL A 46 -6.77 4.25 -10.12
CA VAL A 46 -6.45 5.01 -11.32
C VAL A 46 -5.20 4.42 -11.95
N ILE A 47 -5.28 4.18 -13.26
CA ILE A 47 -4.22 3.57 -14.05
C ILE A 47 -3.09 4.58 -14.33
N GLU A 48 -3.41 5.87 -14.31
CA GLU A 48 -2.47 6.98 -14.54
C GLU A 48 -2.66 8.08 -13.51
N ILE A 49 -1.57 8.54 -12.92
CA ILE A 49 -1.56 9.71 -12.03
C ILE A 49 -0.87 10.85 -12.78
N ALA A 50 -1.68 11.70 -13.41
CA ALA A 50 -1.19 12.82 -14.21
C ALA A 50 -0.25 13.74 -13.42
N GLY A 51 0.63 14.45 -14.13
CA GLY A 51 1.54 15.42 -13.52
C GLY A 51 0.80 16.46 -12.69
N LYS A 52 1.37 16.84 -11.55
CA LYS A 52 0.81 17.83 -10.61
C LYS A 52 -0.57 17.49 -10.02
N THR A 53 -1.02 16.24 -10.12
CA THR A 53 -2.31 15.81 -9.57
C THR A 53 -2.15 15.00 -8.28
N THR A 54 -3.27 14.78 -7.60
CA THR A 54 -3.37 13.90 -6.44
C THR A 54 -4.51 12.92 -6.65
N VAL A 55 -4.22 11.64 -6.46
CA VAL A 55 -5.20 10.57 -6.53
C VAL A 55 -5.33 9.91 -5.17
N ARG A 56 -6.55 9.49 -4.83
CA ARG A 56 -6.85 8.74 -3.61
C ARG A 56 -7.51 7.43 -3.99
N THR A 57 -7.01 6.34 -3.42
CA THR A 57 -7.52 5.00 -3.68
C THR A 57 -7.80 4.30 -2.36
N VAL A 58 -8.87 3.54 -2.32
CA VAL A 58 -9.24 2.73 -1.15
C VAL A 58 -9.14 1.26 -1.55
N TYR A 59 -8.39 0.49 -0.75
CA TYR A 59 -8.25 -0.95 -0.93
C TYR A 59 -8.88 -1.67 0.25
N ALA A 60 -9.70 -2.68 -0.04
CA ALA A 60 -10.19 -3.63 0.92
C ALA A 60 -9.30 -4.89 0.83
N LEU A 61 -8.71 -5.28 1.95
CA LEU A 61 -7.90 -6.47 2.08
C LEU A 61 -8.70 -7.56 2.80
N PRO A 62 -8.40 -8.85 2.57
CA PRO A 62 -8.98 -9.94 3.37
C PRO A 62 -8.61 -9.73 4.84
N LYS A 63 -9.39 -10.29 5.77
CA LYS A 63 -9.04 -10.26 7.18
C LYS A 63 -7.70 -10.98 7.38
N PHE A 64 -6.75 -10.30 8.01
CA PHE A 64 -5.42 -10.84 8.30
C PHE A 64 -5.03 -10.60 9.75
N THR A 65 -3.97 -11.27 10.20
CA THR A 65 -3.29 -11.01 11.47
C THR A 65 -1.87 -10.52 11.18
N ILE A 66 -1.38 -9.62 12.02
CA ILE A 66 -0.04 -9.06 11.87
C ILE A 66 0.65 -9.04 13.24
N PRO A 67 1.64 -9.91 13.47
CA PRO A 67 2.43 -9.89 14.70
C PRO A 67 3.33 -8.64 14.81
N ASP A 68 3.80 -8.33 16.02
CA ASP A 68 4.65 -7.16 16.29
C ASP A 68 6.03 -7.21 15.58
N ASP A 69 6.54 -8.40 15.30
CA ASP A 69 7.78 -8.63 14.56
C ASP A 69 7.61 -8.60 13.04
N LYS A 70 6.40 -8.29 12.55
CA LYS A 70 6.08 -8.13 11.12
C LYS A 70 5.54 -6.74 10.82
N LEU A 71 5.46 -6.43 9.53
CA LEU A 71 4.87 -5.21 9.00
C LEU A 71 4.16 -5.49 7.67
N LEU A 72 3.13 -4.70 7.38
CA LEU A 72 2.47 -4.68 6.07
C LEU A 72 3.23 -3.69 5.19
N LEU A 73 3.78 -4.20 4.09
CA LEU A 73 4.32 -3.39 3.00
C LEU A 73 3.23 -3.15 1.96
N VAL A 74 3.06 -1.88 1.60
CA VAL A 74 2.26 -1.44 0.46
C VAL A 74 3.21 -0.85 -0.58
N GLU A 75 3.33 -1.52 -1.71
CA GLU A 75 4.30 -1.17 -2.75
C GLU A 75 3.55 -0.74 -4.01
N LEU A 76 3.81 0.47 -4.51
CA LEU A 76 3.24 1.00 -5.76
C LEU A 76 4.32 1.02 -6.83
N TYR A 77 4.06 0.36 -7.96
CA TYR A 77 5.01 0.23 -9.06
C TYR A 77 4.55 0.98 -10.30
N GLU A 78 5.50 1.67 -10.93
CA GLU A 78 5.30 2.31 -12.23
C GLU A 78 5.46 1.31 -13.39
N LYS A 79 4.58 1.38 -14.38
CA LYS A 79 4.64 0.56 -15.59
C LYS A 79 5.83 0.97 -16.45
N ASN A 80 6.68 -0.01 -16.79
CA ASN A 80 7.87 0.19 -17.62
C ASN A 80 8.80 1.33 -17.13
N GLY A 81 8.75 1.64 -15.84
CA GLY A 81 9.47 2.77 -15.23
C GLY A 81 10.37 2.33 -14.08
N GLY A 82 11.16 3.28 -13.57
CA GLY A 82 12.02 3.06 -12.41
C GLY A 82 11.43 3.55 -11.08
N ARG A 83 10.31 4.27 -11.10
CA ARG A 83 9.72 4.86 -9.88
C ARG A 83 8.92 3.78 -9.15
N HIS A 84 9.22 3.59 -7.87
CA HIS A 84 8.44 2.76 -6.97
C HIS A 84 8.30 3.44 -5.61
N GLN A 85 7.18 3.25 -4.96
CA GLN A 85 6.92 3.80 -3.62
C GLN A 85 6.62 2.66 -2.66
N VAL A 86 7.12 2.78 -1.43
CA VAL A 86 6.93 1.78 -0.39
C VAL A 86 6.41 2.46 0.86
N ILE A 87 5.24 2.01 1.32
CA ILE A 87 4.66 2.41 2.60
C ILE A 87 4.80 1.22 3.55
N ARG A 88 5.29 1.50 4.76
CA ARG A 88 5.43 0.54 5.84
C ARG A 88 4.32 0.82 6.85
N VAL A 89 3.53 -0.20 7.17
CA VAL A 89 2.47 -0.13 8.16
C VAL A 89 2.77 -1.16 9.24
N GLU A 90 3.02 -0.71 10.45
CA GLU A 90 3.31 -1.57 11.60
C GLU A 90 2.02 -2.06 12.27
N ASN A 91 2.14 -3.06 13.14
CA ASN A 91 1.01 -3.52 13.97
C ASN A 91 0.37 -2.35 14.73
N ALA A 92 1.19 -1.49 15.35
CA ALA A 92 0.72 -0.35 16.12
C ALA A 92 -0.11 0.63 15.27
N ASP A 93 0.25 0.84 14.00
CA ASP A 93 -0.52 1.71 13.09
C ASP A 93 -1.93 1.14 12.84
N ILE A 94 -2.05 -0.19 12.77
CA ILE A 94 -3.33 -0.88 12.52
C ILE A 94 -4.17 -0.90 13.80
N VAL A 95 -3.56 -1.15 14.96
CA VAL A 95 -4.25 -1.13 16.26
C VAL A 95 -4.78 0.26 16.58
N ASN A 96 -4.02 1.30 16.26
CA ASN A 96 -4.42 2.69 16.46
C ASN A 96 -5.28 3.26 15.32
N ALA A 97 -5.57 2.47 14.28
CA ALA A 97 -6.37 2.93 13.16
C ALA A 97 -7.82 3.16 13.59
N GLU A 98 -8.42 4.25 13.13
CA GLU A 98 -9.81 4.55 13.40
C GLU A 98 -10.73 3.57 12.65
N VAL A 99 -11.74 3.06 13.35
CA VAL A 99 -12.80 2.26 12.75
C VAL A 99 -13.70 3.16 11.91
N ILE A 100 -13.79 2.88 10.62
CA ILE A 100 -14.70 3.57 9.72
C ILE A 100 -16.06 2.85 9.75
N ASN A 101 -17.01 3.37 10.51
CA ASN A 101 -18.38 2.84 10.57
C ASN A 101 -19.17 3.14 9.28
N GLU A 102 -18.88 4.28 8.64
CA GLU A 102 -19.52 4.71 7.39
C GLU A 102 -18.46 5.26 6.43
N LEU A 103 -18.35 4.65 5.25
CA LEU A 103 -17.44 5.13 4.21
C LEU A 103 -18.11 6.27 3.44
N LYS A 104 -17.87 7.53 3.84
CA LYS A 104 -18.31 8.70 3.07
C LYS A 104 -17.41 8.89 1.84
N ILE A 105 -17.77 8.21 0.77
CA ILE A 105 -17.16 8.43 -0.54
C ILE A 105 -17.87 9.64 -1.17
N LYS A 106 -17.16 10.77 -1.29
CA LYS A 106 -17.60 11.94 -2.07
C LYS A 106 -16.88 11.94 -3.41
#